data_AF-A0A352RS75-F1
#
_entry.id   AF-A0A352RS75-F1
#
_cell.length_a   1.000
_cell.length_b   1.000
_cell.length_c   1.000
_cell.angle_alpha   90.00
_cell.angle_beta   90.00
_cell.angle_gamma   90.00
#
_symmetry.space_group_name_H-M   'P 1'
#
loop_
_entity.id
_entity.type
_entity.pdbx_description
1 polymer ?
#
loop_
_entity_poly.entity_id
_entity_poly.type
_entity_poly.pdbx_seq_one_letter_code
_entity_poly.pdbx_strand_id
1 'polypeptide(L)'
;ARAGEVPEAGAVVLAGTNDHLRLTSSGRLIYTPEPCDYLYRPSIDVFFESVVEHWRGEAIGVLLTGMGRDGAQGLKAMRERGFQTIAQDQATSAVYGMPKAAATLGAASEILPLQKIAPRLVMTCGGGRR
;
A
#
# COMPACT_ATOMS: atom_id res chain seq x y z
N ALA A 1 -2.62 -1.56 14.31
CA ALA A 1 -3.05 -2.91 13.95
C ALA A 1 -2.79 -3.82 15.14
N ARG A 2 -3.83 -4.48 15.61
CA ARG A 2 -3.74 -5.61 16.54
C ARG A 2 -3.87 -6.90 15.74
N ALA A 3 -3.19 -7.96 16.18
CA ALA A 3 -3.32 -9.25 15.54
C ALA A 3 -4.77 -9.74 15.60
N GLY A 4 -5.31 -10.18 14.47
CA GLY A 4 -6.69 -10.64 14.31
C GLY A 4 -7.71 -9.53 14.03
N GLU A 5 -7.28 -8.26 14.01
CA GLU A 5 -8.14 -7.11 13.70
C GLU A 5 -8.65 -7.18 12.26
N VAL A 6 -9.95 -6.93 12.07
CA VAL A 6 -10.56 -6.82 10.74
C VAL A 6 -10.57 -5.33 10.36
N PRO A 7 -10.09 -4.92 9.18
CA PRO A 7 -10.20 -3.54 8.74
C PRO A 7 -11.67 -3.12 8.60
N GLU A 8 -12.05 -2.03 9.27
CA GLU A 8 -13.42 -1.50 9.26
C GLU A 8 -13.49 -0.12 8.61
N ALA A 9 -14.66 0.20 8.04
CA ALA A 9 -14.91 1.51 7.46
C ALA A 9 -14.79 2.62 8.52
N GLY A 10 -14.08 3.70 8.19
CA GLY A 10 -13.84 4.81 9.11
C GLY A 10 -12.69 4.59 10.09
N ALA A 11 -12.02 3.43 10.06
CA ALA A 11 -10.83 3.17 10.85
C ALA A 11 -9.54 3.42 10.05
N VAL A 12 -8.50 3.87 10.74
CA VAL A 12 -7.13 3.91 10.23
C VAL A 12 -6.28 2.98 11.07
N VAL A 13 -5.64 2.02 10.43
CA VAL A 13 -4.85 0.99 11.09
C VAL A 13 -3.38 1.15 10.72
N LEU A 14 -2.52 1.29 11.73
CA LEU A 14 -1.07 1.43 11.54
C LEU A 14 -0.34 0.15 11.94
N ALA A 15 0.62 -0.31 11.13
CA ALA A 15 1.56 -1.35 11.54
C ALA A 15 2.34 -0.87 12.76
N GLY A 16 2.36 -1.67 13.83
CA GLY A 16 2.84 -1.25 15.15
C GLY A 16 3.84 -2.20 15.79
N THR A 17 4.36 -3.18 15.04
CA THR A 17 5.37 -4.12 15.51
C THR A 17 6.56 -4.14 14.56
N ASN A 18 7.62 -4.83 14.98
CA ASN A 18 8.79 -5.09 14.15
C ASN A 18 8.61 -6.34 13.27
N ASP A 19 7.38 -6.78 13.00
CA ASP A 19 7.06 -7.92 12.14
C ASP A 19 6.23 -7.45 10.94
N HIS A 20 6.18 -8.26 9.88
CA HIS A 20 5.40 -7.93 8.70
C HIS A 20 3.91 -7.97 9.00
N LEU A 21 3.21 -6.89 8.66
CA LEU A 21 1.75 -6.88 8.66
C LEU A 21 1.25 -7.52 7.37
N ARG A 22 0.35 -8.50 7.49
CA ARG A 22 -0.29 -9.16 6.33
C ARG A 22 -1.80 -9.19 6.50
N LEU A 23 -2.52 -9.05 5.39
CA LEU A 23 -3.91 -9.43 5.28
C LEU A 23 -3.98 -10.95 5.11
N THR A 24 -5.00 -11.60 5.65
CA THR A 24 -5.26 -13.04 5.47
C THR A 24 -6.49 -13.26 4.58
N SER A 25 -6.66 -14.48 4.07
CA SER A 25 -7.87 -14.90 3.34
C SER A 25 -9.17 -14.71 4.13
N SER A 26 -9.09 -14.67 5.46
CA SER A 26 -10.23 -14.39 6.35
C SER A 26 -10.55 -12.89 6.51
N GLY A 27 -9.82 -12.01 5.82
CA GLY A 27 -9.97 -10.56 5.92
C GLY A 27 -9.37 -9.95 7.19
N ARG A 28 -8.56 -10.72 7.94
CA ARG A 28 -7.92 -10.28 9.18
C ARG A 28 -6.49 -9.85 8.95
N LEU A 29 -6.04 -8.85 9.72
CA LEU A 29 -4.66 -8.43 9.79
C LEU A 29 -3.89 -9.26 10.83
N ILE A 30 -2.74 -9.79 10.44
CA ILE A 30 -1.84 -10.53 11.33
C ILE A 30 -0.41 -9.99 11.21
N TYR A 31 0.39 -10.25 12.24
CA TYR A 31 1.83 -10.05 12.18
C TYR A 31 2.52 -11.40 11.96
N THR A 32 3.52 -11.40 11.09
CA THR A 32 4.37 -12.57 10.86
C THR A 32 5.84 -12.15 10.73
N PRO A 33 6.77 -12.94 11.28
CA PRO A 33 8.20 -12.73 11.04
C PRO A 33 8.60 -13.11 9.61
N GLU A 34 7.78 -13.85 8.88
CA GLU A 34 8.10 -14.31 7.53
C GLU A 34 7.66 -13.31 6.44
N PRO A 35 8.43 -13.17 5.34
CA PRO A 35 9.72 -13.81 5.07
C PRO A 35 10.87 -13.27 5.95
N CYS A 36 11.72 -14.18 6.44
CA CYS A 36 12.76 -13.81 7.43
C CYS A 36 13.96 -13.06 6.84
N ASP A 37 14.17 -13.21 5.54
CA ASP A 37 15.32 -12.75 4.76
C ASP A 37 15.06 -11.43 4.02
N TYR A 38 13.91 -10.78 4.26
CA TYR A 38 13.60 -9.49 3.69
C TYR A 38 14.44 -8.36 4.31
N LEU A 39 14.94 -7.47 3.44
CA LEU A 39 15.75 -6.31 3.84
C LEU A 39 14.97 -5.30 4.70
N TYR A 40 13.66 -5.21 4.50
CA TYR A 40 12.79 -4.26 5.18
C TYR A 40 11.86 -5.01 6.13
N ARG A 41 11.83 -4.59 7.39
CA ARG A 41 10.90 -5.15 8.38
C ARG A 41 10.38 -4.04 9.31
N PRO A 42 9.06 -3.79 9.33
CA PRO A 42 8.04 -4.33 8.43
C PRO A 42 8.27 -3.90 6.96
N SER A 43 7.81 -4.73 6.02
CA SER A 43 7.89 -4.45 4.57
C SER A 43 6.53 -4.09 4.00
N ILE A 44 6.51 -3.04 3.18
CA ILE A 44 5.33 -2.59 2.42
C ILE A 44 5.03 -3.57 1.28
N ASP A 45 6.06 -4.12 0.62
CA ASP A 45 5.88 -5.13 -0.43
C ASP A 45 5.10 -6.35 0.10
N VAL A 46 5.50 -6.88 1.25
CA VAL A 46 4.83 -8.03 1.90
C VAL A 46 3.36 -7.74 2.21
N PHE A 47 3.06 -6.51 2.65
CA PHE A 47 1.67 -6.11 2.91
C PHE A 47 0.86 -6.04 1.61
N PHE A 48 1.36 -5.35 0.58
CA PHE A 48 0.66 -5.22 -0.70
C PHE A 48 0.46 -6.56 -1.41
N GLU A 49 1.45 -7.46 -1.38
CA GLU A 49 1.33 -8.82 -1.91
C GLU A 49 0.19 -9.58 -1.21
N SER A 50 0.09 -9.49 0.13
CA SER A 50 -1.01 -10.11 0.87
C SER A 50 -2.39 -9.54 0.51
N VAL A 51 -2.47 -8.24 0.19
CA VAL A 51 -3.70 -7.61 -0.31
C VAL A 51 -4.06 -8.14 -1.70
N VAL A 52 -3.08 -8.27 -2.60
CA VAL A 52 -3.27 -8.86 -3.94
C VAL A 52 -3.78 -10.29 -3.87
N GLU A 53 -3.24 -11.09 -2.94
CA GLU A 53 -3.58 -12.50 -2.78
C GLU A 53 -4.99 -12.69 -2.20
N HIS A 54 -5.36 -11.90 -1.20
CA HIS A 54 -6.53 -12.18 -0.36
C HIS A 54 -7.69 -11.22 -0.53
N TRP A 55 -7.47 -9.97 -0.97
CA TRP A 55 -8.57 -9.02 -1.17
C TRP A 55 -9.26 -9.25 -2.51
N ARG A 56 -10.59 -9.28 -2.50
CA ARG A 56 -11.42 -9.51 -3.69
C ARG A 56 -12.21 -8.29 -4.14
N GLY A 57 -12.33 -7.28 -3.28
CA GLY A 57 -13.02 -6.04 -3.59
C GLY A 57 -12.12 -5.02 -4.28
N GLU A 58 -12.60 -3.79 -4.36
CA GLU A 58 -11.80 -2.66 -4.81
C GLU A 58 -10.73 -2.31 -3.78
N ALA A 59 -9.53 -1.97 -4.25
CA ALA A 59 -8.43 -1.50 -3.42
C ALA A 59 -7.68 -0.40 -4.17
N ILE A 60 -7.08 0.50 -3.40
CA ILE A 60 -6.20 1.55 -3.92
C ILE A 60 -4.87 1.44 -3.17
N GLY A 61 -3.79 1.16 -3.90
CA GLY A 61 -2.43 1.17 -3.36
C GLY A 61 -1.86 2.57 -3.43
N VAL A 62 -1.30 3.07 -2.32
CA VAL A 62 -0.67 4.39 -2.26
C VAL A 62 0.73 4.26 -1.69
N LEU A 63 1.74 4.72 -2.43
CA LEU A 63 3.14 4.75 -1.97
C LEU A 63 3.63 6.18 -1.82
N LEU A 64 3.93 6.56 -0.58
CA LEU A 64 4.34 7.92 -0.20
C LEU A 64 5.85 8.05 -0.08
N THR A 65 6.30 9.28 0.20
CA THR A 65 7.70 9.64 0.45
C THR A 65 8.42 8.65 1.36
N GLY A 66 9.70 8.41 1.06
CA GLY A 66 10.59 7.62 1.89
C GLY A 66 11.78 7.07 1.11
N MET A 67 12.74 6.53 1.85
CA MET A 67 13.99 6.02 1.28
C MET A 67 13.85 4.57 0.78
N GLY A 68 14.74 4.17 -0.12
CA GLY A 68 14.79 2.79 -0.60
C GLY A 68 13.77 2.50 -1.69
N ARG A 69 13.36 1.23 -1.79
CA ARG A 69 12.50 0.71 -2.87
C ARG A 69 11.34 -0.18 -2.37
N ASP A 70 11.18 -0.28 -1.05
CA ASP A 70 10.14 -1.09 -0.43
C ASP A 70 8.75 -0.58 -0.83
N GLY A 71 7.87 -1.50 -1.18
CA GLY A 71 6.52 -1.22 -1.66
C GLY A 71 6.42 -1.00 -3.17
N ALA A 72 7.52 -0.86 -3.90
CA ALA A 72 7.48 -0.64 -5.34
C ALA A 72 7.06 -1.90 -6.13
N GLN A 73 7.48 -3.09 -5.66
CA GLN A 73 7.12 -4.37 -6.30
C GLN A 73 5.70 -4.79 -5.92
N GLY A 74 5.33 -4.67 -4.66
CA GLY A 74 3.97 -4.92 -4.18
C GLY A 74 2.96 -3.97 -4.84
N LEU A 75 3.33 -2.69 -5.03
CA LEU A 75 2.46 -1.75 -5.76
C LEU A 75 2.34 -2.15 -7.24
N LYS A 76 3.40 -2.69 -7.84
CA LYS A 76 3.34 -3.23 -9.21
C LYS A 76 2.37 -4.41 -9.28
N ALA A 77 2.46 -5.35 -8.35
CA ALA A 77 1.54 -6.47 -8.26
C ALA A 77 0.09 -6.01 -8.08
N MET A 78 -0.16 -4.98 -7.27
CA MET A 78 -1.49 -4.36 -7.15
C MET A 78 -2.00 -3.82 -8.49
N ARG A 79 -1.15 -3.11 -9.24
CA ARG A 79 -1.51 -2.58 -10.56
C ARG A 79 -1.82 -3.70 -11.55
N GLU A 80 -0.98 -4.73 -11.60
CA GLU A 80 -1.16 -5.89 -12.49
C GLU A 80 -2.44 -6.67 -12.17
N ARG A 81 -2.84 -6.69 -10.89
CA ARG A 81 -4.11 -7.26 -10.43
C ARG A 81 -5.34 -6.44 -10.85
N GLY A 82 -5.15 -5.20 -11.29
CA GLY A 82 -6.20 -4.26 -11.70
C GLY A 82 -6.60 -3.24 -10.64
N PHE A 83 -5.87 -3.15 -9.52
CA PHE A 83 -6.11 -2.12 -8.52
C PHE A 83 -5.57 -0.77 -8.96
N GLN A 84 -6.20 0.31 -8.49
CA GLN A 84 -5.69 1.66 -8.71
C GLN A 84 -4.42 1.85 -7.86
N THR A 85 -3.38 2.43 -8.45
CA THR A 85 -2.11 2.65 -7.76
C THR A 85 -1.61 4.07 -7.91
N ILE A 86 -1.25 4.70 -6.80
CA ILE A 86 -0.84 6.10 -6.73
C ILE A 86 0.53 6.17 -6.06
N ALA A 87 1.45 6.94 -6.64
CA ALA A 87 2.71 7.31 -6.00
C ALA A 87 2.77 8.82 -5.75
N GLN A 88 3.44 9.23 -4.67
CA GLN A 88 3.69 10.65 -4.40
C GLN A 88 4.70 11.23 -5.39
N ASP A 89 4.48 12.46 -5.85
CA ASP A 89 5.40 13.15 -6.75
C ASP A 89 6.73 13.56 -6.08
N GLN A 90 7.70 13.94 -6.91
CA GLN A 90 9.00 14.38 -6.42
C GLN A 90 8.92 15.72 -5.66
N ALA A 91 8.10 16.65 -6.14
CA ALA A 91 8.06 18.02 -5.62
C ALA A 91 7.57 18.09 -4.17
N THR A 92 6.70 17.18 -3.75
CA THR A 92 6.16 17.14 -2.39
C THR A 92 6.80 16.07 -1.50
N SER A 93 7.69 15.23 -2.05
CA SER A 93 8.39 14.20 -1.30
C SER A 93 9.56 14.78 -0.52
N ALA A 94 9.66 14.46 0.77
CA ALA A 94 10.87 14.75 1.55
C ALA A 94 12.05 13.89 1.09
N VAL A 95 11.78 12.62 0.75
CA VAL A 95 12.74 11.69 0.15
C VAL A 95 12.03 10.97 -1.00
N TYR A 96 12.46 11.26 -2.23
CA TYR A 96 11.90 10.67 -3.45
C TYR A 96 12.61 9.35 -3.80
N GLY A 97 12.64 8.41 -2.85
CA GLY A 97 13.21 7.07 -3.02
C GLY A 97 12.15 6.05 -3.45
N MET A 98 11.27 5.66 -2.52
CA MET A 98 10.23 4.66 -2.78
C MET A 98 9.29 5.08 -3.93
N PRO A 99 8.78 6.33 -3.98
CA PRO A 99 7.92 6.73 -5.11
C PRO A 99 8.66 6.72 -6.46
N LYS A 100 9.95 7.07 -6.48
CA LYS A 100 10.79 6.98 -7.69
C LYS A 100 10.96 5.54 -8.16
N ALA A 101 11.16 4.60 -7.24
CA ALA A 101 11.26 3.18 -7.55
C ALA A 101 9.94 2.68 -8.17
N ALA A 102 8.80 3.02 -7.57
CA ALA A 102 7.48 2.71 -8.12
C ALA A 102 7.23 3.32 -9.51
N ALA A 103 7.61 4.58 -9.72
CA ALA A 103 7.49 5.25 -11.02
C ALA A 103 8.35 4.54 -12.09
N THR A 104 9.60 4.21 -11.77
CA THR A 104 10.54 3.54 -12.68
C THR A 104 10.06 2.15 -13.10
N LEU A 105 9.43 1.40 -12.18
CA LEU A 105 8.88 0.07 -12.45
C LEU A 105 7.53 0.12 -13.21
N GLY A 106 6.98 1.31 -13.44
CA GLY A 106 5.62 1.47 -13.92
C GLY A 106 4.61 0.83 -12.97
N ALA A 107 4.85 0.93 -11.66
CA ALA A 107 3.98 0.40 -10.61
C ALA A 107 2.81 1.36 -10.33
N ALA A 108 3.02 2.66 -10.47
CA ALA A 108 2.00 3.69 -10.24
C ALA A 108 1.19 3.98 -11.53
N SER A 109 -0.13 3.90 -11.45
CA SER A 109 -1.05 4.41 -12.49
C SER A 109 -1.14 5.93 -12.49
N GLU A 110 -0.98 6.57 -11.33
CA GLU A 110 -0.98 8.02 -11.17
C GLU A 110 0.20 8.45 -10.28
N ILE A 111 0.84 9.58 -10.61
CA ILE A 111 1.85 10.23 -9.78
C ILE A 111 1.32 11.61 -9.41
N LEU A 112 1.10 11.85 -8.12
CA LEU A 112 0.36 13.03 -7.65
C LEU A 112 1.11 13.78 -6.53
N PRO A 113 0.99 15.12 -6.47
CA PRO A 113 1.39 15.89 -5.29
C PRO A 113 0.65 15.41 -4.04
N LEU A 114 1.33 15.42 -2.88
CA LEU A 114 0.77 14.93 -1.61
C LEU A 114 -0.64 15.49 -1.31
N GLN A 115 -0.85 16.78 -1.55
CA GLN A 115 -2.10 17.49 -1.28
C GLN A 115 -3.25 17.06 -2.21
N LYS A 116 -2.94 16.38 -3.32
CA LYS A 116 -3.92 15.87 -4.29
C LYS A 116 -4.27 14.40 -4.05
N ILE A 117 -3.49 13.66 -3.28
CA ILE A 117 -3.74 12.24 -3.01
C ILE A 117 -5.05 12.04 -2.24
N ALA A 118 -5.25 12.73 -1.10
CA ALA A 118 -6.46 12.56 -0.30
C ALA A 118 -7.76 12.91 -1.07
N PRO A 119 -7.85 14.07 -1.78
CA PRO A 119 -8.99 14.35 -2.66
C PRO A 119 -9.23 13.27 -3.71
N ARG A 120 -8.15 12.74 -4.31
CA ARG A 120 -8.24 11.68 -5.32
C ARG A 120 -8.85 10.39 -4.74
N LEU A 121 -8.45 10.00 -3.53
CA LEU A 121 -9.00 8.82 -2.85
C LEU A 121 -10.50 8.98 -2.55
N VAL A 122 -10.93 10.16 -2.09
CA VAL A 122 -12.35 10.44 -1.82
C VAL A 122 -13.17 10.33 -3.12
N MET A 123 -12.65 10.83 -4.24
CA MET A 123 -13.33 10.73 -5.53
C MET A 123 -13.46 9.28 -6.03
N THR A 124 -12.43 8.45 -5.88
CA THR A 124 -12.51 7.03 -6.27
C THR A 124 -13.48 6.27 -5.37
N CYS A 125 -13.31 6.34 -4.06
CA CYS A 125 -14.13 5.55 -3.12
C CYS A 125 -15.57 6.07 -2.99
N GLY A 126 -15.81 7.36 -3.28
CA GLY A 126 -17.12 7.98 -3.20
C GLY A 126 -18.06 7.66 -4.37
N GLY A 127 -17.55 7.05 -5.46
CA GLY A 127 -18.32 6.75 -6.67
C GLY A 127 -19.32 5.60 -6.52
N GLY A 128 -19.15 4.72 -5.53
CA GLY A 128 -19.96 3.50 -5.34
C GLY A 128 -21.22 3.66 -4.48
N ARG A 129 -21.63 4.88 -4.12
CA ARG A 129 -22.88 5.17 -3.38
C ARG A 129 -23.95 5.81 -4.26
N ARG A 130 -24.23 5.24 -5.43
CA ARG A 130 -25.41 5.55 -6.22
C ARG A 130 -26.19 4.29 -6.53
#